data_AF-T1WCV3-F1
#
_entry.id   AF-T1WCV3-F1
#
_cell.length_a   1.000
_cell.length_b   1.000
_cell.length_c   1.000
_cell.angle_alpha   90.00
_cell.angle_beta   90.00
_cell.angle_gamma   90.00
#
_symmetry.space_group_name_H-M   'P 1'
#
loop_
_entity.id
_entity.type
_entity.pdbx_description
1 polymer ?
#
loop_
_entity_poly.entity_id
_entity_poly.type
_entity_poly.pdbx_seq_one_letter_code
_entity_poly.pdbx_strand_id
1 'polypeptide(L)' 'CHLHGLVHRDMKPENFLFKSAKEDSPLKATDFGLSDFINPSRKFTDIVGSAYYVAPEV' A
#
# COMPACT_ATOMS: atom_id res chain seq x y z
N CYS A 1 0.97 3.69 8.24
CA CYS A 1 1.37 2.30 7.97
C CYS A 1 2.71 1.97 8.61
N HIS A 2 3.86 2.44 8.09
CA HIS A 2 5.18 1.96 8.53
C HIS A 2 5.49 2.16 10.03
N LEU A 3 5.06 3.27 10.63
CA LEU A 3 5.24 3.51 12.07
C LEU A 3 4.52 2.46 12.96
N HIS A 4 3.49 1.81 12.42
CA HIS A 4 2.75 0.74 13.08
C HIS A 4 3.24 -0.66 12.63
N GLY A 5 4.39 -0.74 11.97
CA GLY A 5 4.96 -2.00 11.50
C GLY A 5 4.16 -2.67 10.38
N LEU A 6 3.36 -1.93 9.60
CA LEU A 6 2.57 -2.48 8.49
C LEU A 6 3.03 -1.90 7.15
N VAL A 7 3.23 -2.75 6.14
CA VAL A 7 3.49 -2.36 4.74
C VAL A 7 2.29 -2.70 3.86
N HIS A 8 1.93 -1.81 2.93
CA HIS A 8 0.73 -1.98 2.09
C HIS A 8 0.93 -2.94 0.91
N ARG A 9 2.12 -2.92 0.30
CA ARG A 9 2.55 -3.75 -0.85
C ARG A 9 1.77 -3.63 -2.17
N ASP A 10 0.78 -2.74 -2.28
CA ASP A 10 0.08 -2.47 -3.56
C ASP A 10 -0.39 -1.00 -3.62
N MET A 11 0.57 -0.07 -3.52
CA MET A 11 0.27 1.36 -3.59
C MET A 11 0.15 1.80 -5.04
N LYS A 12 -1.06 2.17 -5.46
CA LYS A 12 -1.40 2.61 -6.82
C LYS A 12 -2.57 3.58 -6.79
N PRO A 13 -2.77 4.43 -7.83
CA PRO A 13 -3.84 5.43 -7.85
C PRO A 13 -5.24 4.86 -7.54
N GLU A 14 -5.53 3.65 -8.01
CA GLU A 14 -6.80 2.95 -7.81
C GLU A 14 -7.10 2.67 -6.33
N ASN A 15 -6.06 2.56 -5.50
CA ASN A 15 -6.16 2.32 -4.06
C ASN A 15 -6.23 3.61 -3.25
N PHE A 16 -6.42 4.76 -3.90
CA PHE A 16 -6.65 6.04 -3.23
C PHE A 16 -8.02 6.59 -3.57
N LEU A 17 -8.88 6.70 -2.56
CA LEU A 17 -10.24 7.20 -2.70
C LEU A 17 -10.40 8.52 -1.96
N PHE A 18 -11.16 9.45 -2.53
CA PHE A 18 -11.64 10.62 -1.82
C PHE A 18 -12.82 10.24 -0.93
N LYS A 19 -12.88 10.81 0.28
CA LYS A 19 -13.99 10.57 1.21
C LYS A 19 -15.34 11.08 0.66
N SER A 20 -15.31 12.06 -0.25
CA SER A 20 -16.49 12.71 -0.85
C SER A 20 -16.11 13.39 -2.16
N ALA A 21 -17.09 13.89 -2.92
CA ALA A 21 -16.89 14.63 -4.16
C ALA A 21 -16.50 16.11 -3.99
N LYS A 22 -16.29 16.59 -2.76
CA LYS A 22 -15.84 17.97 -2.52
C LYS A 22 -14.38 18.14 -2.95
N GLU A 23 -14.03 19.33 -3.42
CA GLU A 23 -12.68 19.66 -3.88
C GLU A 23 -11.62 19.52 -2.76
N ASP A 24 -11.99 19.84 -1.52
CA ASP A 24 -11.15 19.73 -0.33
C ASP A 24 -11.21 18.34 0.33
N SER A 25 -11.79 17.34 -0.35
CA SER A 25 -11.99 16.04 0.28
C SER A 25 -10.68 15.36 0.61
N PRO A 26 -10.54 14.78 1.82
CA PRO A 26 -9.32 14.06 2.17
C PRO A 26 -9.19 12.78 1.34
N LEU A 27 -8.01 12.60 0.74
CA LEU A 27 -7.61 11.36 0.08
C LEU A 27 -7.28 10.28 1.12
N LYS A 28 -7.69 9.04 0.86
CA LYS A 28 -7.53 7.90 1.77
C LYS A 28 -6.97 6.70 1.00
N ALA A 29 -5.93 6.07 1.54
CA ALA A 29 -5.48 4.77 1.06
C ALA A 29 -6.46 3.67 1.47
N THR A 30 -6.71 2.72 0.57
CA THR A 30 -7.65 1.60 0.72
C THR A 30 -7.02 0.31 0.20
N ASP A 31 -7.72 -0.81 0.38
CA ASP A 31 -7.31 -2.13 -0.11
C ASP A 31 -6.00 -2.67 0.49
N PHE A 32 -6.08 -3.05 1.76
CA PHE A 32 -4.98 -3.68 2.49
C PHE A 32 -4.90 -5.20 2.27
N GLY A 33 -5.54 -5.74 1.22
CA GLY A 33 -5.60 -7.19 0.97
C GLY A 33 -4.23 -7.83 0.74
N LEU A 34 -3.27 -7.05 0.23
CA LEU A 34 -1.87 -7.45 0.08
C LEU A 34 -0.97 -6.93 1.20
N SER A 35 -1.49 -6.29 2.25
CA SER A 35 -0.65 -5.77 3.34
C SER A 35 -0.05 -6.87 4.21
N ASP A 36 1.09 -6.59 4.84
CA ASP A 36 1.72 -7.51 5.80
C ASP A 36 2.49 -6.74 6.89
N PHE A 37 2.73 -7.40 8.02
CA PHE A 37 3.51 -6.83 9.11
C PHE A 37 5.01 -6.95 8.83
N ILE A 38 5.71 -5.86 9.07
CA ILE A 38 7.15 -5.77 8.99
C ILE A 38 7.74 -6.58 10.14
N ASN A 39 8.42 -7.67 9.79
CA ASN A 39 9.24 -8.44 10.71
C ASN A 39 10.71 -8.15 10.40
N PRO A 40 11.48 -7.54 11.31
CA PRO A 40 12.90 -7.23 11.07
C PRO A 40 13.76 -8.45 10.69
N SER A 41 13.33 -9.66 11.07
CA SER A 41 14.02 -10.91 10.79
C SER A 41 13.65 -11.54 9.44
N ARG A 42 12.70 -10.97 8.69
CA ARG A 42 12.22 -11.50 7.40
C ARG A 42 12.27 -10.41 6.33
N LYS A 43 12.78 -10.77 5.15
CA LYS A 43 12.61 -9.95 3.94
C LYS A 43 11.38 -10.41 3.18
N PHE A 44 10.65 -9.47 2.59
CA PHE A 44 9.64 -9.77 1.58
C PHE A 44 10.37 -10.21 0.31
N THR A 45 9.97 -11.35 -0.25
CA THR A 45 10.56 -11.95 -1.47
C THR A 45 9.49 -12.41 -2.46
N ASP A 46 8.22 -12.22 -2.09
CA ASP A 46 7.08 -12.55 -2.93
C ASP A 46 6.82 -11.35 -3.86
N ILE A 47 6.77 -11.60 -5.17
CA ILE A 47 6.37 -10.58 -6.15
C ILE A 47 4.86 -10.34 -6.01
N VAL A 48 4.52 -9.29 -5.26
CA VAL A 48 3.14 -8.87 -5.00
C VAL A 48 2.97 -7.39 -5.35
N GLY A 49 1.75 -7.03 -5.74
CA GLY A 49 1.41 -5.69 -6.17
C GLY A 49 1.22 -5.59 -7.69
N SER A 50 0.89 -4.39 -8.14
CA SER A 50 0.54 -4.14 -9.54
C SER A 50 1.78 -3.88 -10.37
N ALA A 51 1.88 -4.50 -11.56
CA ALA A 51 3.11 -4.57 -12.36
C ALA A 51 3.82 -3.23 -12.63
N TYR A 52 3.06 -2.13 -12.77
CA TYR A 52 3.63 -0.80 -13.03
C TYR A 52 4.10 -0.06 -11.76
N TYR A 53 3.71 -0.53 -10.59
CA TYR A 53 3.93 0.14 -9.30
C TYR A 53 4.70 -0.72 -8.29
N VAL A 54 5.05 -1.95 -8.67
CA VAL A 54 5.89 -2.83 -7.85
C VAL A 54 7.32 -2.26 -7.78
N ALA A 55 7.89 -2.26 -6.59
CA ALA A 55 9.24 -1.78 -6.37
C ALA A 55 10.28 -2.79 -6.91
N PRO A 56 11.44 -2.34 -7.44
CA PRO A 56 12.41 -3.21 -8.09
C PRO A 56 13.11 -4.21 -7.16
N GLU A 57 13.09 -3.96 -5.86
CA GLU A 57 13.65 -4.85 -4.84
C GLU A 57 12.76 -6.05 -4.47
N VAL A 58 11.54 -6.08 -4.99
CA VAL A 58 10.56 -7.16 -4.79
C VAL A 58 10.78 -8.28 -5.80
#